data_AF-A0A922NZX1-F1
#
_entry.id   AF-A0A922NZX1-F1
#
_cell.length_a   1.000
_cell.length_b   1.000
_cell.length_c   1.000
_cell.angle_alpha   90.00
_cell.angle_beta   90.00
_cell.angle_gamma   90.00
#
_symmetry.space_group_name_H-M   'P 1'
#
loop_
_entity.id
_entity.type
_entity.pdbx_description
1 polymer ?
#
loop_
_entity_poly.entity_id
_entity_poly.type
_entity_poly.pdbx_seq_one_letter_code
_entity_poly.pdbx_strand_id
1 'polypeptide(L)'
;MQRLTISARMYCLIGFALIILAGAMTFSLFQSYASSEQERKAGLDFMDDIAMSVLKQYHDMEVAGTMTREQAQAEAMKAIGAMRYAGGSGYFWINDMRPFMVMHPIKPELNGTDLSQNKDPNGKFLFVEFVNTVKASGEGFVDYYWPKPGAEQPVEKYSHVIGFEPWGWVVGTGVYTDDLHAMFSDNLKTYAAMFGAGAIVLLGGAFFVIRSVTVPLGNVKDVLQKIADGEANVTVPHTQQKNEMGEMARGLLVLRDAVEERLTLQARESEQQRALSEERSTNERALAAATDRQGRAMAELGRALAALAQGDLSINVGDLGGDYATIRDDFNNAVNSLRQTIVAISETSHVVRDSAADISGATSNLSRRTEQQAASLEETAAALDEITATVKTASERANEARTMVAETKDSAGRSGDIVRNAVDAMGRIEDSSSKISQIISVIDEIAFQTNLLALNAGVEAARAGEAGRGFA
;
A
#
# COMPACT_ATOMS: atom_id res chain seq x y z
N MET A 1 -25.12 -45.04 1.13
CA MET A 1 -25.13 -44.10 2.28
C MET A 1 -24.76 -42.65 1.93
N GLN A 2 -23.94 -42.39 0.90
CA GLN A 2 -23.48 -41.01 0.59
C GLN A 2 -24.60 -40.02 0.17
N ARG A 3 -25.75 -40.50 -0.32
CA ARG A 3 -26.91 -39.65 -0.71
C ARG A 3 -27.89 -39.32 0.43
N LEU A 4 -27.71 -39.90 1.62
CA LEU A 4 -28.60 -39.65 2.76
C LEU A 4 -28.14 -38.43 3.55
N THR A 5 -29.08 -37.57 3.94
CA THR A 5 -28.86 -36.45 4.85
C THR A 5 -28.35 -36.94 6.21
N ILE A 6 -27.65 -36.09 6.95
CA ILE A 6 -27.15 -36.42 8.29
C ILE A 6 -28.29 -36.85 9.21
N SER A 7 -29.44 -36.16 9.14
CA SER A 7 -30.66 -36.48 9.89
C SER A 7 -31.20 -37.87 9.56
N ALA A 8 -31.28 -38.25 8.27
CA ALA A 8 -31.73 -39.58 7.86
C ALA A 8 -30.81 -40.69 8.39
N ARG A 9 -29.48 -40.48 8.33
CA ARG A 9 -28.51 -41.45 8.88
C ARG A 9 -28.67 -41.61 10.39
N MET A 10 -28.93 -40.52 11.12
CA MET A 10 -29.12 -40.54 12.56
C MET A 10 -30.36 -41.35 12.97
N TYR A 11 -31.49 -41.14 12.27
CA TYR A 11 -32.70 -41.94 12.51
C TYR A 11 -32.53 -43.41 12.11
N CYS A 12 -31.80 -43.71 11.03
CA CYS A 12 -31.49 -45.10 10.69
C CYS A 12 -30.65 -45.80 11.77
N LEU A 13 -29.64 -45.12 12.33
CA LEU A 13 -28.84 -45.67 13.42
C LEU A 13 -29.67 -45.93 14.68
N ILE A 14 -30.57 -45.01 15.03
CA ILE A 14 -31.49 -45.20 16.16
C ILE A 14 -32.49 -46.32 15.89
N GLY A 15 -33.06 -46.39 14.69
CA GLY A 15 -33.95 -47.48 14.29
C GLY A 15 -33.26 -48.83 14.42
N PHE A 16 -31.99 -48.93 13.98
CA PHE A 16 -31.19 -50.14 14.13
C PHE A 16 -30.92 -50.48 15.61
N ALA A 17 -30.57 -49.48 16.44
CA ALA A 17 -30.38 -49.68 17.87
C ALA A 17 -31.66 -50.16 18.58
N LEU A 18 -32.83 -49.62 18.20
CA LEU A 18 -34.13 -50.04 18.72
C LEU A 18 -34.49 -51.46 18.30
N ILE A 19 -34.18 -51.87 17.07
CA ILE A 19 -34.39 -53.25 16.62
C ILE A 19 -33.53 -54.22 17.44
N ILE A 20 -32.25 -53.89 17.65
CA ILE A 20 -31.36 -54.71 18.48
C ILE A 20 -31.89 -54.80 19.91
N LEU A 21 -32.31 -53.67 20.50
CA LEU A 21 -32.84 -53.62 21.85
C LEU A 21 -34.12 -54.47 21.99
N ALA A 22 -35.05 -54.35 21.04
CA ALA A 22 -36.27 -55.15 21.00
C ALA A 22 -35.96 -56.65 20.87
N GLY A 23 -35.01 -57.02 20.00
CA GLY A 23 -34.57 -58.39 19.84
C GLY A 23 -33.96 -58.96 21.13
N ALA A 24 -33.08 -58.21 21.79
CA ALA A 24 -32.46 -58.61 23.05
C ALA A 24 -33.48 -58.76 24.19
N MET A 25 -34.43 -57.83 24.32
CA MET A 25 -35.50 -57.92 25.33
C MET A 25 -36.44 -59.10 25.07
N THR A 26 -36.79 -59.35 23.81
CA THR A 26 -37.60 -60.51 23.42
C THR A 26 -36.89 -61.81 23.77
N PHE A 27 -35.60 -61.92 23.41
CA PHE A 27 -34.78 -63.07 23.76
C PHE A 27 -34.70 -63.28 25.28
N SER A 28 -34.45 -62.21 26.05
CA SER A 28 -34.40 -62.25 27.52
C SER A 28 -35.73 -62.70 28.13
N LEU A 29 -36.87 -62.28 27.57
CA LEU A 29 -38.19 -62.68 28.04
C LEU A 29 -38.43 -64.18 27.86
N PHE A 30 -38.14 -64.72 26.67
CA PHE A 30 -38.25 -66.16 26.40
C PHE A 30 -37.25 -66.97 27.22
N GLN A 31 -36.02 -66.48 27.36
CA GLN A 31 -35.01 -67.13 28.20
C GLN A 31 -35.43 -67.18 29.67
N SER A 32 -36.00 -66.10 30.19
CA SER A 32 -36.53 -66.06 31.57
C SER A 32 -37.66 -67.07 31.76
N TYR A 33 -38.59 -67.16 30.82
CA TYR A 33 -39.69 -68.14 30.87
C TYR A 33 -39.16 -69.58 30.88
N ALA A 34 -38.31 -69.91 29.90
CA ALA A 34 -37.73 -71.24 29.77
C ALA A 34 -36.93 -71.65 31.01
N SER A 35 -36.16 -70.71 31.58
CA SER A 35 -35.40 -70.94 32.81
C SER A 35 -36.31 -71.25 34.00
N SER A 36 -37.40 -70.49 34.18
CA SER A 36 -38.36 -70.73 35.28
C SER A 36 -39.14 -72.03 35.10
N GLU A 37 -39.48 -72.41 33.88
CA GLU A 37 -40.11 -73.69 33.59
C GLU A 37 -39.17 -74.87 33.89
N GLN A 38 -37.91 -74.77 33.48
CA GLN A 38 -36.90 -75.79 33.73
C GLN A 38 -36.61 -75.98 35.22
N GLU A 39 -36.47 -74.89 35.98
CA GLU A 39 -36.26 -74.92 37.43
C GLU A 39 -37.41 -75.65 38.14
N ARG A 40 -38.65 -75.42 37.70
CA ARG A 40 -39.83 -76.08 38.24
C ARG A 40 -39.89 -77.56 37.94
N LYS A 41 -39.59 -77.95 36.70
CA LYS A 41 -39.52 -79.36 36.29
C LYS A 41 -38.47 -80.10 37.11
N ALA A 42 -37.27 -79.55 37.25
CA ALA A 42 -36.22 -80.12 38.10
C ALA A 42 -36.62 -80.23 39.58
N GLY A 43 -37.45 -79.29 40.07
CA GLY A 43 -38.02 -79.37 41.42
C GLY A 43 -38.99 -80.55 41.61
N LEU A 44 -39.71 -80.96 40.57
CA LEU A 44 -40.62 -82.11 40.63
C LEU A 44 -39.86 -83.43 40.72
N ASP A 45 -38.75 -83.58 39.98
CA ASP A 45 -37.91 -84.77 40.03
C ASP A 45 -37.46 -85.08 41.47
N PHE A 46 -37.01 -84.05 42.20
CA PHE A 46 -36.63 -84.18 43.61
C PHE A 46 -37.80 -84.55 44.52
N MET A 47 -39.01 -84.08 44.22
CA MET A 47 -40.21 -84.43 44.98
C MET A 47 -40.61 -85.89 44.77
N ASP A 48 -40.40 -86.42 43.57
CA ASP A 48 -40.67 -87.82 43.27
C ASP A 48 -39.68 -88.77 43.95
N ASP A 49 -38.40 -88.41 44.04
CA ASP A 49 -37.41 -89.18 44.81
C ASP A 49 -37.85 -89.37 46.28
N ILE A 50 -38.45 -88.33 46.88
CA ILE A 50 -38.98 -88.39 48.25
C ILE A 50 -40.17 -89.36 48.32
N ALA A 51 -41.13 -89.25 47.39
CA ALA A 51 -42.29 -90.14 47.37
C ALA A 51 -41.90 -91.60 47.13
N MET A 52 -40.96 -91.85 46.21
CA MET A 52 -40.43 -93.18 45.93
C MET A 52 -39.67 -93.76 47.11
N SER A 53 -38.91 -92.95 47.85
CA SER A 53 -38.24 -93.38 49.07
C SER A 53 -39.24 -93.83 50.15
N VAL A 54 -40.36 -93.12 50.30
CA VAL A 54 -41.44 -93.50 51.22
C VAL A 54 -42.09 -94.82 50.78
N LEU A 55 -42.44 -94.97 49.50
CA LEU A 55 -43.00 -96.23 48.97
C LEU A 55 -42.03 -97.39 49.20
N LYS A 56 -40.76 -97.19 48.88
CA LYS A 56 -39.71 -98.20 49.05
C LYS A 56 -39.59 -98.64 50.51
N GLN A 57 -39.61 -97.71 51.46
CA GLN A 57 -39.54 -98.04 52.88
C GLN A 57 -40.68 -98.99 53.30
N TYR A 58 -41.92 -98.69 52.92
CA TYR A 58 -43.07 -99.54 53.27
C TYR A 58 -43.06 -100.87 52.51
N HIS A 59 -42.63 -100.88 51.24
CA HIS A 59 -42.44 -102.11 50.50
C HIS A 59 -41.33 -103.00 51.10
N ASP A 60 -40.23 -102.41 51.57
CA ASP A 60 -39.17 -103.16 52.26
C ASP A 60 -39.70 -103.80 53.56
N MET A 61 -40.63 -103.13 54.27
CA MET A 61 -41.33 -103.69 55.44
C MET A 61 -42.30 -104.83 55.09
N GLU A 62 -42.99 -104.75 53.94
CA GLU A 62 -43.79 -105.84 53.35
C GLU A 62 -42.91 -107.05 53.06
N VAL A 63 -41.80 -106.86 52.33
CA VAL A 63 -40.86 -107.93 51.95
C VAL A 63 -40.22 -108.57 53.18
N ALA A 64 -39.94 -107.78 54.22
CA ALA A 64 -39.41 -108.28 55.50
C ALA A 64 -40.46 -109.02 56.35
N GLY A 65 -41.74 -109.02 55.96
CA GLY A 65 -42.84 -109.65 56.69
C GLY A 65 -43.26 -108.90 57.97
N THR A 66 -42.79 -107.67 58.15
CA THR A 66 -43.15 -106.83 59.31
C THR A 66 -44.52 -106.15 59.16
N MET A 67 -44.98 -106.00 57.92
CA MET A 67 -46.32 -105.52 57.57
C MET A 67 -46.89 -106.41 56.46
N THR A 68 -48.21 -106.60 56.45
CA THR A 68 -48.89 -107.16 55.26
C THR A 68 -48.87 -106.14 54.12
N ARG A 69 -49.03 -106.61 52.87
CA ARG A 69 -49.11 -105.74 51.70
C ARG A 69 -50.19 -104.67 51.86
N GLU A 70 -51.36 -105.05 52.35
CA GLU A 70 -52.49 -104.14 52.57
C GLU A 70 -52.14 -103.07 53.61
N GLN A 71 -51.47 -103.45 54.70
CA GLN A 71 -51.03 -102.51 55.73
C GLN A 71 -49.93 -101.57 55.23
N ALA A 72 -48.94 -102.09 54.51
CA ALA A 72 -47.85 -101.31 53.93
C ALA A 72 -48.38 -100.29 52.91
N GLN A 73 -49.26 -100.73 52.01
CA GLN A 73 -49.93 -99.85 51.04
C GLN A 73 -50.79 -98.78 51.73
N ALA A 74 -51.55 -99.14 52.77
CA ALA A 74 -52.39 -98.20 53.50
C ALA A 74 -51.57 -97.10 54.21
N GLU A 75 -50.48 -97.46 54.89
CA GLU A 75 -49.62 -96.49 55.57
C GLU A 75 -48.82 -95.64 54.57
N ALA A 76 -48.36 -96.21 53.45
CA ALA A 76 -47.70 -95.46 52.38
C ALA A 76 -48.64 -94.42 51.74
N MET A 77 -49.88 -94.80 51.42
CA MET A 77 -50.90 -93.88 50.91
C MET A 77 -51.17 -92.74 51.88
N LYS A 78 -51.25 -93.03 53.18
CA LYS A 78 -51.47 -92.03 54.22
C LYS A 78 -50.29 -91.06 54.34
N ALA A 79 -49.05 -91.57 54.32
CA ALA A 79 -47.85 -90.76 54.36
C ALA A 79 -47.75 -89.84 53.13
N ILE A 80 -47.92 -90.41 51.93
CA ILE A 80 -47.86 -89.65 50.66
C ILE A 80 -49.01 -88.65 50.54
N GLY A 81 -50.23 -89.06 50.90
CA GLY A 81 -51.41 -88.21 50.86
C GLY A 81 -51.36 -87.02 51.82
N ALA A 82 -50.54 -87.08 52.86
CA ALA A 82 -50.32 -85.98 53.79
C ALA A 82 -49.26 -84.96 53.31
N MET A 83 -48.40 -85.32 52.35
CA MET A 83 -47.32 -84.44 51.89
C MET A 83 -47.86 -83.25 51.10
N ARG A 84 -47.41 -82.03 51.46
CA ARG A 84 -47.77 -80.77 50.80
C ARG A 84 -46.55 -79.89 50.62
N TYR A 85 -46.51 -79.15 49.52
CA TYR A 85 -45.46 -78.16 49.21
C TYR A 85 -46.08 -76.99 48.43
N ALA A 86 -45.25 -76.03 47.98
CA ALA A 86 -45.70 -74.86 47.21
C ALA A 86 -46.89 -74.13 47.86
N GLY A 87 -46.77 -73.80 49.15
CA GLY A 87 -47.81 -73.08 49.91
C GLY A 87 -49.12 -73.86 50.11
N GLY A 88 -49.09 -75.19 50.01
CA GLY A 88 -50.25 -76.07 50.19
C GLY A 88 -50.96 -76.46 48.89
N SER A 89 -50.54 -75.90 47.75
CA SER A 89 -51.10 -76.22 46.42
C SER A 89 -50.50 -77.49 45.80
N GLY A 90 -49.25 -77.81 46.14
CA GLY A 90 -48.55 -79.02 45.71
C GLY A 90 -48.93 -80.24 46.54
N TYR A 91 -49.18 -81.37 45.89
CA TYR A 91 -49.60 -82.62 46.50
C TYR A 91 -49.26 -83.80 45.58
N PHE A 92 -49.21 -85.00 46.17
CA PHE A 92 -49.03 -86.25 45.43
C PHE A 92 -50.36 -86.97 45.25
N TRP A 93 -50.50 -87.72 44.16
CA TRP A 93 -51.58 -88.69 43.98
C TRP A 93 -51.01 -90.02 43.49
N ILE A 94 -51.83 -91.07 43.56
CA ILE A 94 -51.45 -92.42 43.12
C ILE A 94 -52.60 -93.00 42.30
N ASN A 95 -52.32 -93.45 41.08
CA ASN A 95 -53.21 -94.32 40.30
C ASN A 95 -52.52 -95.64 39.97
N ASP A 96 -53.27 -96.67 39.57
CA ASP A 96 -52.67 -97.93 39.09
C ASP A 96 -52.39 -97.88 37.58
N MET A 97 -51.77 -98.94 37.05
CA MET A 97 -51.47 -99.10 35.61
C MET A 97 -52.70 -99.35 34.70
N ARG A 98 -53.91 -99.42 35.28
CA ARG A 98 -55.22 -99.58 34.61
C ARG A 98 -56.08 -98.31 34.74
N PRO A 99 -55.42 -97.15 34.66
CA PRO A 99 -55.77 -95.88 35.35
C PRO A 99 -56.91 -95.87 36.40
N PHE A 100 -56.90 -96.75 37.40
CA PHE A 100 -57.78 -96.59 38.58
C PHE A 100 -57.12 -95.69 39.61
N MET A 101 -57.89 -94.78 40.22
CA MET A 101 -57.35 -93.97 41.33
C MET A 101 -57.13 -94.85 42.56
N VAL A 102 -55.91 -94.82 43.10
CA VAL A 102 -55.54 -95.49 44.34
C VAL A 102 -55.70 -94.50 45.50
N MET A 103 -55.14 -93.28 45.36
CA MET A 103 -55.22 -92.24 46.38
C MET A 103 -55.09 -90.84 45.75
N HIS A 104 -56.10 -90.00 45.92
CA HIS A 104 -56.05 -88.57 45.64
C HIS A 104 -56.39 -87.78 46.91
N PRO A 105 -55.50 -86.91 47.40
CA PRO A 105 -55.69 -86.32 48.72
C PRO A 105 -56.61 -85.07 48.71
N ILE A 106 -56.78 -84.44 47.55
CA ILE A 106 -57.68 -83.27 47.37
C ILE A 106 -59.09 -83.66 46.89
N LYS A 107 -59.20 -84.73 46.09
CA LYS A 107 -60.44 -85.25 45.51
C LYS A 107 -60.65 -86.71 45.90
N PRO A 108 -60.87 -87.01 47.19
CA PRO A 108 -60.98 -88.38 47.69
C PRO A 108 -62.15 -89.16 47.05
N GLU A 109 -63.15 -88.47 46.49
CA GLU A 109 -64.24 -89.05 45.72
C GLU A 109 -63.78 -89.81 44.46
N LEU A 110 -62.55 -89.56 43.98
CA LEU A 110 -61.97 -90.31 42.87
C LEU A 110 -61.45 -91.69 43.30
N ASN A 111 -61.14 -91.91 44.58
CA ASN A 111 -60.48 -93.12 45.04
C ASN A 111 -61.30 -94.37 44.72
N GLY A 112 -60.67 -95.36 44.07
CA GLY A 112 -61.31 -96.62 43.63
C GLY A 112 -62.07 -96.53 42.31
N THR A 113 -62.11 -95.37 41.64
CA THR A 113 -62.82 -95.19 40.36
C THR A 113 -61.92 -95.39 39.15
N ASP A 114 -62.52 -95.76 38.02
CA ASP A 114 -61.87 -95.85 36.70
C ASP A 114 -61.73 -94.45 36.08
N LEU A 115 -60.50 -94.04 35.77
CA LEU A 115 -60.20 -92.72 35.21
C LEU A 115 -59.80 -92.76 33.74
N SER A 116 -59.97 -93.90 33.05
CA SER A 116 -59.64 -94.06 31.63
C SER A 116 -60.40 -93.09 30.71
N GLN A 117 -61.58 -92.63 31.12
CA GLN A 117 -62.40 -91.67 30.37
C GLN A 117 -62.30 -90.22 30.90
N ASN A 118 -61.47 -89.97 31.92
CA ASN A 118 -61.32 -88.65 32.48
C ASN A 118 -60.50 -87.76 31.54
N LYS A 119 -61.05 -86.60 31.18
CA LYS A 119 -60.45 -85.64 30.24
C LYS A 119 -60.23 -84.30 30.90
N ASP A 120 -59.15 -83.64 30.52
CA ASP A 120 -58.99 -82.23 30.78
C ASP A 120 -59.88 -81.38 29.82
N PRO A 121 -60.06 -80.06 30.06
CA PRO A 121 -60.78 -79.16 29.17
C PRO A 121 -60.32 -79.15 27.70
N ASN A 122 -59.09 -79.56 27.40
CA ASN A 122 -58.54 -79.66 26.05
C ASN A 122 -58.79 -81.04 25.42
N GLY A 123 -59.45 -81.95 26.14
CA GLY A 123 -59.80 -83.29 25.69
C GLY A 123 -58.72 -84.35 25.90
N LYS A 124 -57.62 -84.02 26.60
CA LYS A 124 -56.53 -84.97 26.90
C LYS A 124 -56.97 -85.97 27.97
N PHE A 125 -56.84 -87.27 27.69
CA PHE A 125 -57.10 -88.33 28.65
C PHE A 125 -55.94 -88.47 29.65
N LEU A 126 -55.86 -87.55 30.61
CA LEU A 126 -54.65 -87.32 31.41
C LEU A 126 -54.16 -88.56 32.19
N PHE A 127 -55.06 -89.36 32.80
CA PHE A 127 -54.64 -90.57 33.54
C PHE A 127 -54.19 -91.71 32.63
N VAL A 128 -54.74 -91.79 31.41
CA VAL A 128 -54.24 -92.72 30.38
C VAL A 128 -52.84 -92.28 29.95
N GLU A 129 -52.63 -90.98 29.77
CA GLU A 129 -51.34 -90.44 29.40
C GLU A 129 -50.29 -90.71 30.47
N PHE A 130 -50.59 -90.53 31.77
CA PHE A 130 -49.66 -90.87 32.85
C PHE A 130 -49.19 -92.32 32.78
N VAL A 131 -50.12 -93.26 32.57
CA VAL A 131 -49.81 -94.68 32.44
C VAL A 131 -49.00 -94.95 31.17
N ASN A 132 -49.30 -94.28 30.06
CA ASN A 132 -48.53 -94.41 28.82
C ASN A 132 -47.09 -93.89 28.99
N THR A 133 -46.91 -92.74 29.64
CA THR A 133 -45.60 -92.15 29.96
C THR A 133 -44.75 -93.11 30.79
N VAL A 134 -45.32 -93.63 31.89
CA VAL A 134 -44.63 -94.60 32.74
C VAL A 134 -44.35 -95.92 32.01
N LYS A 135 -45.27 -96.41 31.17
CA LYS A 135 -45.02 -97.62 30.36
C LYS A 135 -43.90 -97.43 29.34
N ALA A 136 -43.77 -96.23 28.78
CA ALA A 136 -42.78 -95.94 27.75
C ALA A 136 -41.37 -95.79 28.32
N SER A 137 -41.23 -95.10 29.45
CA SER A 137 -39.92 -94.65 29.95
C SER A 137 -39.69 -94.90 31.45
N GLY A 138 -40.65 -95.47 32.17
CA GLY A 138 -40.61 -95.64 33.64
C GLY A 138 -41.05 -94.38 34.40
N GLU A 139 -40.73 -93.21 33.87
CA GLU A 139 -41.12 -91.91 34.39
C GLU A 139 -41.29 -90.87 33.27
N GLY A 140 -41.85 -89.70 33.59
CA GLY A 140 -41.79 -88.56 32.68
C GLY A 140 -42.80 -87.46 33.00
N PHE A 141 -42.71 -86.36 32.23
CA PHE A 141 -43.57 -85.20 32.38
C PHE A 141 -44.83 -85.29 31.53
N VAL A 142 -45.95 -84.88 32.10
CA VAL A 142 -47.24 -84.73 31.42
C VAL A 142 -47.85 -83.38 31.81
N ASP A 143 -48.12 -82.56 30.79
CA ASP A 143 -48.88 -81.32 30.90
C ASP A 143 -50.39 -81.61 30.78
N TYR A 144 -51.21 -80.95 31.59
CA TYR A 144 -52.67 -81.04 31.51
C TYR A 144 -53.30 -79.92 32.33
N TYR A 145 -54.61 -79.75 32.18
CA TYR A 145 -55.36 -78.77 32.95
C TYR A 145 -56.04 -79.42 34.16
N TRP A 146 -55.80 -78.89 35.35
CA TRP A 146 -56.39 -79.39 36.60
C TRP A 146 -56.67 -78.26 37.59
N PRO A 147 -57.79 -78.33 38.34
CA PRO A 147 -58.09 -77.32 39.34
C PRO A 147 -57.11 -77.35 40.53
N LYS A 148 -56.72 -76.17 40.99
CA LYS A 148 -56.00 -76.01 42.26
C LYS A 148 -56.86 -76.47 43.45
N PRO A 149 -56.25 -76.91 44.57
CA PRO A 149 -57.00 -77.18 45.79
C PRO A 149 -57.86 -75.99 46.20
N GLY A 150 -59.17 -76.20 46.35
CA GLY A 150 -60.13 -75.15 46.71
C GLY A 150 -60.60 -74.25 45.56
N ALA A 151 -60.20 -74.52 44.31
CA ALA A 151 -60.68 -73.82 43.11
C ALA A 151 -61.38 -74.77 42.15
N GLU A 152 -62.35 -74.27 41.38
CA GLU A 152 -63.07 -75.09 40.38
C GLU A 152 -62.48 -74.96 38.97
N GLN A 153 -61.92 -73.79 38.65
CA GLN A 153 -61.39 -73.52 37.33
C GLN A 153 -60.06 -74.29 37.13
N PRO A 154 -59.98 -75.17 36.11
CA PRO A 154 -58.73 -75.84 35.77
C PRO A 154 -57.70 -74.83 35.26
N VAL A 155 -56.48 -74.95 35.76
CA VAL A 155 -55.31 -74.23 35.26
C VAL A 155 -54.29 -75.24 34.74
N GLU A 156 -53.41 -74.80 33.86
CA GLU A 156 -52.35 -75.66 33.36
C GLU A 156 -51.42 -76.09 34.50
N LYS A 157 -51.06 -77.38 34.47
CA LYS A 157 -50.24 -78.05 35.46
C LYS A 157 -49.23 -78.93 34.72
N TYR A 158 -47.95 -78.76 35.03
CA TYR A 158 -46.92 -79.74 34.69
C TYR A 158 -46.82 -80.73 35.84
N SER A 159 -46.96 -82.01 35.54
CA SER A 159 -46.68 -83.05 36.52
C SER A 159 -45.60 -83.98 36.03
N HIS A 160 -44.82 -84.50 36.95
CA HIS A 160 -43.97 -85.64 36.73
C HIS A 160 -44.68 -86.88 37.31
N VAL A 161 -44.59 -88.00 36.60
CA VAL A 161 -45.16 -89.28 37.01
C VAL A 161 -44.11 -90.35 36.94
N ILE A 162 -44.06 -91.20 37.96
CA ILE A 162 -43.10 -92.29 38.10
C ILE A 162 -43.81 -93.59 38.46
N GLY A 163 -43.37 -94.69 37.83
CA GLY A 163 -43.86 -96.03 38.11
C GLY A 163 -43.19 -96.64 39.34
N PHE A 164 -44.00 -97.09 40.30
CA PHE A 164 -43.56 -97.99 41.36
C PHE A 164 -44.01 -99.43 41.03
N GLU A 165 -43.12 -100.15 40.34
CA GLU A 165 -43.36 -101.49 39.80
C GLU A 165 -43.89 -102.51 40.83
N PRO A 166 -43.38 -102.60 42.09
CA PRO A 166 -43.80 -103.65 43.01
C PRO A 166 -45.29 -103.66 43.34
N TRP A 167 -45.93 -102.49 43.29
CA TRP A 167 -47.36 -102.33 43.51
C TRP A 167 -48.15 -102.02 42.24
N GLY A 168 -47.48 -101.86 41.09
CA GLY A 168 -48.12 -101.44 39.85
C GLY A 168 -48.76 -100.05 39.98
N TRP A 169 -48.15 -99.18 40.77
CA TRP A 169 -48.62 -97.82 41.04
C TRP A 169 -47.90 -96.82 40.16
N VAL A 170 -48.61 -95.78 39.75
CA VAL A 170 -48.09 -94.56 39.16
C VAL A 170 -48.28 -93.48 40.20
N VAL A 171 -47.17 -92.94 40.67
CA VAL A 171 -47.17 -91.81 41.61
C VAL A 171 -46.91 -90.55 40.81
N GLY A 172 -47.71 -89.54 41.06
CA GLY A 172 -47.60 -88.27 40.37
C GLY A 172 -47.57 -87.10 41.31
N THR A 173 -46.83 -86.08 40.92
CA THR A 173 -46.74 -84.80 41.62
C THR A 173 -46.58 -83.68 40.59
N GLY A 174 -46.98 -82.46 40.91
CA GLY A 174 -46.96 -81.40 39.90
C GLY A 174 -47.01 -79.98 40.43
N VAL A 175 -46.68 -79.05 39.55
CA VAL A 175 -46.76 -77.60 39.79
C VAL A 175 -47.68 -76.95 38.77
N TYR A 176 -48.42 -75.96 39.23
CA TYR A 176 -49.25 -75.13 38.37
C TYR A 176 -48.40 -74.06 37.68
N THR A 177 -48.81 -73.63 36.48
CA THR A 177 -48.03 -72.70 35.61
C THR A 177 -48.70 -71.33 35.45
N ASP A 178 -49.82 -71.08 36.14
CA ASP A 178 -50.56 -69.83 36.04
C ASP A 178 -49.75 -68.62 36.56
N ASP A 179 -48.92 -68.83 37.57
CA ASP A 179 -47.95 -67.85 38.04
C ASP A 179 -46.77 -67.65 37.07
N LEU A 180 -46.37 -68.68 36.30
CA LEU A 180 -45.43 -68.54 35.17
C LEU A 180 -45.97 -67.56 34.11
N HIS A 181 -47.25 -67.72 33.76
CA HIS A 181 -47.92 -66.82 32.83
C HIS A 181 -48.05 -65.40 33.40
N ALA A 182 -48.36 -65.27 34.69
CA ALA A 182 -48.39 -63.98 35.36
C ALA A 182 -47.01 -63.31 35.35
N MET A 183 -45.95 -64.04 35.72
CA MET A 183 -44.55 -63.59 35.66
C MET A 183 -44.15 -63.17 34.25
N PHE A 184 -44.52 -63.95 33.23
CA PHE A 184 -44.28 -63.59 31.84
C PHE A 184 -44.97 -62.27 31.48
N SER A 185 -46.24 -62.10 31.86
CA SER A 185 -47.01 -60.89 31.58
C SER A 185 -46.43 -59.65 32.29
N ASP A 186 -45.91 -59.81 33.51
CA ASP A 186 -45.31 -58.73 34.28
C ASP A 186 -43.91 -58.37 33.76
N ASN A 187 -43.11 -59.37 33.39
CA ASN A 187 -41.84 -59.17 32.71
C ASN A 187 -42.04 -58.49 31.34
N LEU A 188 -43.08 -58.88 30.59
CA LEU A 188 -43.44 -58.24 29.32
C LEU A 188 -43.79 -56.75 29.53
N LYS A 189 -44.63 -56.41 30.51
CA LYS A 189 -44.94 -55.00 30.84
C LYS A 189 -43.68 -54.23 31.22
N THR A 190 -42.81 -54.83 32.05
CA THR A 190 -41.57 -54.20 32.51
C THR A 190 -40.62 -53.94 31.34
N TYR A 191 -40.38 -54.93 30.49
CA TYR A 191 -39.53 -54.76 29.30
C TYR A 191 -40.14 -53.81 28.28
N ALA A 192 -41.46 -53.82 28.08
CA ALA A 192 -42.14 -52.85 27.21
C ALA A 192 -42.00 -51.41 27.74
N ALA A 193 -42.11 -51.20 29.05
CA ALA A 193 -41.91 -49.89 29.67
C ALA A 193 -40.47 -49.41 29.52
N MET A 194 -39.49 -50.29 29.77
CA MET A 194 -38.06 -49.98 29.56
C MET A 194 -37.75 -49.67 28.09
N PHE A 195 -38.31 -50.43 27.16
CA PHE A 195 -38.18 -50.19 25.73
C PHE A 195 -38.75 -48.82 25.35
N GLY A 196 -39.96 -48.49 25.81
CA GLY A 196 -40.60 -47.21 25.57
C GLY A 196 -39.79 -46.03 26.13
N ALA A 197 -39.31 -46.13 27.37
CA ALA A 197 -38.46 -45.13 27.99
C ALA A 197 -37.13 -44.95 27.22
N GLY A 198 -36.47 -46.05 26.85
CA GLY A 198 -35.25 -46.03 26.05
C GLY A 198 -35.47 -45.41 24.67
N ALA A 199 -36.58 -45.73 24.00
CA ALA A 199 -36.95 -45.15 22.72
C ALA A 199 -37.20 -43.64 22.80
N ILE A 200 -37.89 -43.17 23.84
CA ILE A 200 -38.09 -41.73 24.08
C ILE A 200 -36.75 -41.02 24.27
N VAL A 201 -35.84 -41.58 25.07
CA VAL A 201 -34.51 -40.99 25.30
C VAL A 201 -33.70 -40.94 24.00
N LEU A 202 -33.66 -42.04 23.23
CA LEU A 202 -32.92 -42.09 21.97
C LEU A 202 -33.50 -41.13 20.92
N LEU A 203 -34.82 -41.13 20.72
CA LEU A 203 -35.50 -40.26 19.77
C LEU A 203 -35.41 -38.79 20.19
N GLY A 204 -35.57 -38.49 21.49
CA GLY A 204 -35.42 -37.15 22.05
C GLY A 204 -33.99 -36.63 21.91
N GLY A 205 -32.99 -37.48 22.16
CA GLY A 205 -31.58 -37.18 21.93
C GLY A 205 -31.30 -36.89 20.45
N ALA A 206 -31.81 -37.72 19.53
CA ALA A 206 -31.71 -37.44 18.09
C ALA A 206 -32.34 -36.11 17.72
N PHE A 207 -33.57 -35.86 18.19
CA PHE A 207 -34.27 -34.61 17.92
C PHE A 207 -33.45 -33.41 18.40
N PHE A 208 -32.88 -33.49 19.60
CA PHE A 208 -32.05 -32.43 20.15
C PHE A 208 -30.79 -32.19 19.30
N VAL A 209 -30.06 -33.24 18.91
CA VAL A 209 -28.85 -33.13 18.07
C VAL A 209 -29.19 -32.64 16.66
N ILE A 210 -30.29 -33.10 16.07
CA ILE A 210 -30.74 -32.63 14.75
C ILE A 210 -31.05 -31.13 14.82
N ARG A 211 -31.76 -30.69 15.87
CA ARG A 211 -32.12 -29.29 16.06
C ARG A 211 -30.94 -28.40 16.44
N SER A 212 -29.99 -28.90 17.23
CA SER A 212 -28.86 -28.11 17.74
C SER A 212 -27.64 -28.11 16.81
N VAL A 213 -27.48 -29.14 15.98
CA VAL A 213 -26.31 -29.29 15.08
C VAL A 213 -26.73 -29.32 13.62
N THR A 214 -27.60 -30.27 13.23
CA THR A 214 -27.87 -30.53 11.80
C THR A 214 -28.59 -29.36 11.13
N VAL A 215 -29.58 -28.75 11.80
CA VAL A 215 -30.33 -27.60 11.27
C VAL A 215 -29.43 -26.35 11.17
N PRO A 216 -28.71 -25.91 12.22
CA PRO A 216 -27.78 -24.79 12.10
C PRO A 216 -26.70 -24.99 11.03
N LEU A 217 -26.18 -26.21 10.88
CA LEU A 217 -25.20 -26.54 9.85
C LEU A 217 -25.76 -26.37 8.43
N GLY A 218 -27.02 -26.78 8.22
CA GLY A 218 -27.75 -26.52 6.97
C GLY A 218 -27.87 -25.02 6.68
N ASN A 219 -28.28 -24.23 7.67
CA ASN A 219 -28.42 -22.78 7.52
C ASN A 219 -27.08 -22.10 7.16
N VAL A 220 -25.98 -22.47 7.83
CA VAL A 220 -24.64 -21.92 7.54
C VAL A 220 -24.17 -22.31 6.14
N LYS A 221 -24.41 -23.55 5.72
CA LYS A 221 -24.11 -24.02 4.36
C LYS A 221 -24.90 -23.23 3.30
N ASP A 222 -26.18 -22.98 3.53
CA ASP A 222 -27.00 -22.22 2.58
C ASP A 222 -26.56 -20.74 2.48
N VAL A 223 -26.15 -20.13 3.60
CA VAL A 223 -25.61 -18.75 3.61
C VAL A 223 -24.24 -18.69 2.92
N LEU A 224 -23.35 -19.66 3.17
CA LEU A 224 -22.06 -19.76 2.48
C LEU A 224 -22.26 -19.82 0.96
N GLN A 225 -23.26 -20.59 0.51
CA GLN A 225 -23.58 -20.71 -0.91
C GLN A 225 -24.06 -19.38 -1.50
N LYS A 226 -24.94 -18.64 -0.80
CA LYS A 226 -25.38 -17.30 -1.22
C LYS A 226 -24.22 -16.29 -1.30
N ILE A 227 -23.31 -16.30 -0.31
CA ILE A 227 -22.11 -15.45 -0.33
C ILE A 227 -21.22 -15.81 -1.51
N ALA A 228 -21.06 -17.11 -1.80
CA ALA A 228 -20.29 -17.59 -2.95
C ALA A 228 -20.93 -17.18 -4.30
N ASP A 229 -22.26 -17.10 -4.36
CA ASP A 229 -23.03 -16.60 -5.51
C ASP A 229 -22.99 -15.06 -5.64
N GLY A 230 -22.29 -14.36 -4.74
CA GLY A 230 -22.10 -12.91 -4.77
C GLY A 230 -23.20 -12.11 -4.05
N GLU A 231 -24.10 -12.75 -3.31
CA GLU A 231 -25.09 -12.07 -2.48
C GLU A 231 -24.47 -11.65 -1.14
N ALA A 232 -24.15 -10.36 -1.00
CA ALA A 232 -23.65 -9.81 0.27
C ALA A 232 -24.77 -9.45 1.27
N ASN A 233 -26.00 -9.23 0.81
CA ASN A 233 -27.12 -8.84 1.67
C ASN A 233 -27.82 -10.05 2.32
N VAL A 234 -27.03 -10.88 2.99
CA VAL A 234 -27.52 -12.07 3.70
C VAL A 234 -27.17 -11.99 5.18
N THR A 235 -28.17 -12.21 6.03
CA THR A 235 -27.96 -12.29 7.48
C THR A 235 -27.36 -13.63 7.82
N VAL A 236 -26.19 -13.64 8.47
CA VAL A 236 -25.59 -14.89 8.96
C VAL A 236 -26.26 -15.28 10.29
N PRO A 237 -27.01 -16.39 10.35
CA PRO A 237 -27.68 -16.82 11.57
C PRO A 237 -26.67 -17.43 12.56
N HIS A 238 -27.08 -17.59 13.82
CA HIS A 238 -26.34 -18.33 14.87
C HIS A 238 -24.99 -17.75 15.32
N THR A 239 -24.66 -16.51 14.96
CA THR A 239 -23.41 -15.82 15.34
C THR A 239 -23.21 -15.64 16.85
N GLN A 240 -24.31 -15.63 17.60
CA GLN A 240 -24.32 -15.51 19.07
C GLN A 240 -24.05 -16.83 19.80
N GLN A 241 -23.98 -17.96 19.08
CA GLN A 241 -23.66 -19.23 19.72
C GLN A 241 -22.19 -19.23 20.21
N LYS A 242 -21.96 -19.84 21.39
CA LYS A 242 -20.64 -19.93 22.03
C LYS A 242 -19.85 -21.21 21.70
N ASN A 243 -20.38 -22.02 20.79
CA ASN A 243 -19.77 -23.27 20.32
C ASN A 243 -19.10 -23.06 18.95
N GLU A 244 -18.57 -24.14 18.39
CA GLU A 244 -17.89 -24.21 17.09
C GLU A 244 -18.80 -23.75 15.94
N MET A 245 -20.12 -23.97 16.04
CA MET A 245 -21.09 -23.45 15.07
C MET A 245 -21.14 -21.92 15.06
N GLY A 246 -21.09 -21.29 16.22
CA GLY A 246 -21.01 -19.83 16.32
C GLY A 246 -19.69 -19.26 15.83
N GLU A 247 -18.57 -19.98 16.03
CA GLU A 247 -17.28 -19.61 15.46
C GLU A 247 -17.28 -19.63 13.93
N MET A 248 -17.82 -20.69 13.32
CA MET A 248 -17.99 -20.76 11.87
C MET A 248 -18.91 -19.65 11.36
N ALA A 249 -20.04 -19.38 12.03
CA ALA A 249 -20.94 -18.29 11.66
C ALA A 249 -20.26 -16.92 11.74
N ARG A 250 -19.43 -16.66 12.75
CA ARG A 250 -18.63 -15.41 12.84
C ARG A 250 -17.56 -15.32 11.76
N GLY A 251 -16.89 -16.42 11.43
CA GLY A 251 -15.96 -16.46 10.30
C GLY A 251 -16.67 -16.17 8.97
N LEU A 252 -17.87 -16.71 8.78
CA LEU A 252 -18.70 -16.44 7.61
C LEU A 252 -19.19 -14.98 7.56
N LEU A 253 -19.39 -14.36 8.72
CA LEU A 253 -19.74 -12.94 8.84
C LEU A 253 -18.60 -12.05 8.33
N VAL A 254 -17.35 -12.35 8.71
CA VAL A 254 -16.17 -11.67 8.17
C VAL A 254 -16.06 -11.87 6.65
N LEU A 255 -16.33 -13.08 6.15
CA LEU A 255 -16.29 -13.38 4.72
C LEU A 255 -17.36 -12.58 3.95
N ARG A 256 -18.60 -12.54 4.46
CA ARG A 256 -19.67 -11.73 3.88
C ARG A 256 -19.30 -10.25 3.86
N ASP A 257 -18.76 -9.72 4.98
CA ASP A 257 -18.37 -8.32 5.08
C ASP A 257 -17.26 -7.99 4.07
N ALA A 258 -16.30 -8.90 3.86
CA ALA A 258 -15.29 -8.76 2.83
C ALA A 258 -15.87 -8.81 1.40
N VAL A 259 -16.89 -9.63 1.14
CA VAL A 259 -17.60 -9.66 -0.14
C VAL A 259 -18.42 -8.39 -0.35
N GLU A 260 -19.09 -7.89 0.69
CA GLU A 260 -19.83 -6.62 0.67
C GLU A 260 -18.88 -5.44 0.41
N GLU A 261 -17.75 -5.38 1.11
CA GLU A 261 -16.72 -4.38 0.91
C GLU A 261 -16.16 -4.46 -0.51
N ARG A 262 -15.88 -5.66 -1.03
CA ARG A 262 -15.45 -5.83 -2.42
C ARG A 262 -16.49 -5.36 -3.43
N LEU A 263 -17.77 -5.68 -3.24
CA LEU A 263 -18.86 -5.25 -4.12
C LEU A 263 -19.08 -3.73 -4.06
N THR A 264 -19.02 -3.14 -2.87
CA THR A 264 -19.12 -1.68 -2.70
C THR A 264 -17.91 -0.96 -3.27
N LEU A 265 -16.71 -1.51 -3.13
CA LEU A 265 -15.50 -1.00 -3.79
C LEU A 265 -15.61 -1.11 -5.31
N GLN A 266 -16.08 -2.23 -5.86
CA GLN A 266 -16.31 -2.38 -7.30
C GLN A 266 -17.41 -1.44 -7.82
N ALA A 267 -18.49 -1.24 -7.06
CA ALA A 267 -19.54 -0.29 -7.40
C ALA A 267 -19.01 1.15 -7.38
N ARG A 268 -18.26 1.52 -6.34
CA ARG A 268 -17.56 2.81 -6.24
C ARG A 268 -16.57 2.98 -7.36
N GLU A 269 -15.76 1.98 -7.69
CA GLU A 269 -14.79 2.03 -8.79
C GLU A 269 -15.49 2.15 -10.14
N SER A 270 -16.63 1.50 -10.35
CA SER A 270 -17.45 1.64 -11.56
C SER A 270 -18.13 3.01 -11.65
N GLU A 271 -18.58 3.58 -10.52
CA GLU A 271 -19.11 4.95 -10.45
C GLU A 271 -17.99 5.96 -10.60
N GLN A 272 -16.81 5.71 -10.05
CA GLN A 272 -15.63 6.55 -10.21
C GLN A 272 -15.12 6.47 -11.64
N GLN A 273 -15.16 5.31 -12.31
CA GLN A 273 -14.85 5.17 -13.73
C GLN A 273 -15.94 5.77 -14.60
N ARG A 274 -17.22 5.69 -14.24
CA ARG A 274 -18.29 6.40 -14.96
C ARG A 274 -18.14 7.91 -14.80
N ALA A 275 -17.95 8.40 -13.58
CA ALA A 275 -17.70 9.81 -13.27
C ALA A 275 -16.39 10.31 -13.89
N LEU A 276 -15.31 9.52 -13.86
CA LEU A 276 -14.05 9.81 -14.55
C LEU A 276 -14.18 9.67 -16.06
N SER A 277 -15.08 8.84 -16.60
CA SER A 277 -15.32 8.72 -18.04
C SER A 277 -16.23 9.83 -18.56
N GLU A 278 -17.16 10.31 -17.73
CA GLU A 278 -17.98 11.49 -17.98
C GLU A 278 -17.10 12.73 -17.84
N GLU A 279 -16.28 12.82 -16.80
CA GLU A 279 -15.26 13.86 -16.58
C GLU A 279 -14.20 13.81 -17.68
N ARG A 280 -13.68 12.64 -18.07
CA ARG A 280 -12.78 12.47 -19.22
C ARG A 280 -13.49 12.79 -20.53
N SER A 281 -14.76 12.48 -20.73
CA SER A 281 -15.47 12.87 -21.96
C SER A 281 -15.67 14.38 -22.04
N THR A 282 -15.96 15.04 -20.91
CA THR A 282 -16.03 16.51 -20.83
C THR A 282 -14.64 17.16 -20.91
N ASN A 283 -13.61 16.59 -20.27
CA ASN A 283 -12.23 17.06 -20.32
C ASN A 283 -11.57 16.75 -21.65
N GLU A 284 -11.88 15.66 -22.34
CA GLU A 284 -11.38 15.36 -23.69
C GLU A 284 -12.07 16.25 -24.72
N ARG A 285 -13.35 16.59 -24.56
CA ARG A 285 -14.01 17.60 -25.40
C ARG A 285 -13.48 19.02 -25.12
N ALA A 286 -13.20 19.36 -23.85
CA ALA A 286 -12.62 20.63 -23.47
C ALA A 286 -11.14 20.75 -23.85
N LEU A 287 -10.37 19.67 -23.70
CA LEU A 287 -8.96 19.55 -24.07
C LEU A 287 -8.80 19.47 -25.58
N ALA A 288 -9.63 18.74 -26.32
CA ALA A 288 -9.61 18.77 -27.79
C ALA A 288 -9.94 20.17 -28.32
N ALA A 289 -10.93 20.86 -27.73
CA ALA A 289 -11.20 22.27 -28.05
C ALA A 289 -10.09 23.22 -27.60
N ALA A 290 -9.36 22.93 -26.51
CA ALA A 290 -8.21 23.70 -26.05
C ALA A 290 -6.95 23.44 -26.88
N THR A 291 -6.67 22.19 -27.27
CA THR A 291 -5.55 21.77 -28.13
C THR A 291 -5.75 22.25 -29.56
N ASP A 292 -6.99 22.25 -30.07
CA ASP A 292 -7.28 22.84 -31.37
C ASP A 292 -7.17 24.38 -31.35
N ARG A 293 -7.59 25.04 -30.25
CA ARG A 293 -7.34 26.48 -30.03
C ARG A 293 -5.84 26.78 -29.87
N GLN A 294 -5.10 25.97 -29.13
CA GLN A 294 -3.65 26.07 -28.94
C GLN A 294 -2.91 25.84 -30.26
N GLY A 295 -3.29 24.83 -31.05
CA GLY A 295 -2.71 24.53 -32.35
C GLY A 295 -2.89 25.69 -33.33
N ARG A 296 -4.10 26.28 -33.38
CA ARG A 296 -4.37 27.48 -34.18
C ARG A 296 -3.58 28.70 -33.70
N ALA A 297 -3.52 28.94 -32.39
CA ALA A 297 -2.78 30.06 -31.81
C ALA A 297 -1.26 29.95 -32.05
N MET A 298 -0.67 28.75 -31.87
CA MET A 298 0.74 28.50 -32.13
C MET A 298 1.08 28.58 -33.62
N ALA A 299 0.18 28.17 -34.52
CA ALA A 299 0.39 28.30 -35.97
C ALA A 299 0.35 29.77 -36.43
N GLU A 300 -0.56 30.59 -35.90
CA GLU A 300 -0.62 32.02 -36.18
C GLU A 300 0.61 32.77 -35.62
N LEU A 301 1.01 32.48 -34.38
CA LEU A 301 2.24 33.03 -33.80
C LEU A 301 3.48 32.59 -34.58
N GLY A 302 3.55 31.32 -34.99
CA GLY A 302 4.65 30.81 -35.81
C GLY A 302 4.74 31.52 -37.16
N ARG A 303 3.61 31.79 -37.81
CA ARG A 303 3.57 32.57 -39.06
C ARG A 303 4.02 34.01 -38.84
N ALA A 304 3.55 34.65 -37.76
CA ALA A 304 3.92 36.02 -37.43
C ALA A 304 5.40 36.16 -37.05
N LEU A 305 5.95 35.19 -36.31
CA LEU A 305 7.38 35.10 -36.01
C LEU A 305 8.22 34.85 -37.27
N ALA A 306 7.74 34.02 -38.20
CA ALA A 306 8.43 33.79 -39.47
C ALA A 306 8.45 35.06 -40.35
N ALA A 307 7.35 35.83 -40.38
CA ALA A 307 7.29 37.13 -41.05
C ALA A 307 8.23 38.15 -40.39
N LEU A 308 8.24 38.21 -39.05
CA LEU A 308 9.17 39.05 -38.29
C LEU A 308 10.63 38.67 -38.55
N ALA A 309 10.96 37.38 -38.61
CA ALA A 309 12.31 36.89 -38.94
C ALA A 309 12.74 37.25 -40.36
N GLN A 310 11.80 37.44 -41.28
CA GLN A 310 12.03 37.95 -42.64
C GLN A 310 12.08 39.49 -42.69
N GLY A 311 11.91 40.18 -41.54
CA GLY A 311 11.98 41.62 -41.41
C GLY A 311 10.65 42.35 -41.65
N ASP A 312 9.53 41.64 -41.73
CA ASP A 312 8.21 42.27 -41.86
C ASP A 312 7.71 42.76 -40.50
N LEU A 313 7.90 44.06 -40.26
CA LEU A 313 7.43 44.76 -39.05
C LEU A 313 6.01 45.33 -39.19
N SER A 314 5.31 45.04 -40.29
CA SER A 314 3.90 45.40 -40.47
C SER A 314 2.94 44.30 -39.98
N ILE A 315 3.49 43.13 -39.65
CA ILE A 315 2.73 41.98 -39.19
C ILE A 315 2.06 42.26 -37.84
N ASN A 316 0.80 41.84 -37.71
CA ASN A 316 0.04 41.93 -36.49
C ASN A 316 -0.72 40.62 -36.27
N VAL A 317 -0.66 40.09 -35.05
CA VAL A 317 -1.39 38.88 -34.68
C VAL A 317 -2.82 39.28 -34.31
N GLY A 318 -3.79 38.66 -34.99
CA GLY A 318 -5.22 38.84 -34.76
C GLY A 318 -5.72 38.20 -33.46
N ASP A 319 -7.03 38.04 -33.33
CA ASP A 319 -7.60 37.41 -32.13
C ASP A 319 -7.21 35.92 -32.02
N LEU A 320 -6.57 35.56 -30.91
CA LEU A 320 -6.16 34.18 -30.57
C LEU A 320 -7.06 33.56 -29.49
N GLY A 321 -8.11 34.25 -29.06
CA GLY A 321 -8.94 33.87 -27.92
C GLY A 321 -8.37 34.37 -26.58
N GLY A 322 -9.23 34.43 -25.56
CA GLY A 322 -8.92 35.07 -24.27
C GLY A 322 -7.68 34.51 -23.57
N ASP A 323 -7.44 33.20 -23.66
CA ASP A 323 -6.32 32.52 -23.00
C ASP A 323 -4.94 32.91 -23.57
N TYR A 324 -4.90 33.42 -24.81
CA TYR A 324 -3.66 33.80 -25.50
C TYR A 324 -3.59 35.32 -25.80
N ALA A 325 -4.53 36.10 -25.27
CA ALA A 325 -4.59 37.55 -25.47
C ALA A 325 -3.30 38.25 -25.03
N THR A 326 -2.73 37.86 -23.89
CA THR A 326 -1.47 38.41 -23.39
C THR A 326 -0.30 38.15 -24.33
N ILE A 327 -0.16 36.93 -24.87
CA ILE A 327 0.93 36.59 -25.79
C ILE A 327 0.79 37.34 -27.11
N ARG A 328 -0.45 37.49 -27.62
CA ARG A 328 -0.74 38.35 -28.77
C ARG A 328 -0.32 39.79 -28.51
N ASP A 329 -0.73 40.34 -27.37
CA ASP A 329 -0.47 41.74 -27.02
C ASP A 329 1.03 41.98 -26.82
N ASP A 330 1.72 41.08 -26.13
CA ASP A 330 3.18 41.13 -25.93
C ASP A 330 3.94 41.05 -27.27
N PHE A 331 3.54 40.13 -28.16
CA PHE A 331 4.13 40.05 -29.51
C PHE A 331 3.90 41.34 -30.31
N ASN A 332 2.66 41.82 -30.36
CA ASN A 332 2.31 43.03 -31.11
C ASN A 332 3.01 44.28 -30.52
N ASN A 333 3.16 44.35 -29.19
CA ASN A 333 3.90 45.41 -28.51
C ASN A 333 5.40 45.33 -28.81
N ALA A 334 5.98 44.12 -28.86
CA ALA A 334 7.37 43.91 -29.23
C ALA A 334 7.63 44.31 -30.70
N VAL A 335 6.77 43.91 -31.63
CA VAL A 335 6.85 44.32 -33.05
C VAL A 335 6.69 45.83 -33.19
N ASN A 336 5.76 46.44 -32.46
CA ASN A 336 5.60 47.90 -32.45
C ASN A 336 6.82 48.62 -31.88
N SER A 337 7.41 48.12 -30.80
CA SER A 337 8.63 48.68 -30.20
C SER A 337 9.81 48.55 -31.17
N LEU A 338 9.95 47.42 -31.84
CA LEU A 338 10.96 47.22 -32.90
C LEU A 338 10.72 48.16 -34.08
N ARG A 339 9.49 48.32 -34.54
CA ARG A 339 9.10 49.27 -35.59
C ARG A 339 9.46 50.71 -35.22
N GLN A 340 9.10 51.15 -34.01
CA GLN A 340 9.47 52.47 -33.50
C GLN A 340 10.99 52.64 -33.43
N THR A 341 11.71 51.61 -32.99
CA THR A 341 13.18 51.62 -32.96
C THR A 341 13.77 51.76 -34.36
N ILE A 342 13.26 51.04 -35.36
CA ILE A 342 13.71 51.15 -36.76
C ILE A 342 13.38 52.52 -37.36
N VAL A 343 12.21 53.09 -37.06
CA VAL A 343 11.87 54.46 -37.44
C VAL A 343 12.86 55.46 -36.82
N ALA A 344 13.13 55.36 -35.52
CA ALA A 344 14.09 56.21 -34.82
C ALA A 344 15.52 56.06 -35.39
N ILE A 345 15.94 54.84 -35.74
CA ILE A 345 17.21 54.57 -36.43
C ILE A 345 17.23 55.22 -37.81
N SER A 346 16.14 55.15 -38.57
CA SER A 346 16.04 55.78 -39.89
C SER A 346 16.11 57.31 -39.78
N GLU A 347 15.39 57.92 -38.85
CA GLU A 347 15.46 59.37 -38.57
C GLU A 347 16.87 59.78 -38.15
N THR A 348 17.49 59.03 -37.24
CA THR A 348 18.87 59.28 -36.79
C THR A 348 19.86 59.14 -37.96
N SER A 349 19.65 58.17 -38.86
CA SER A 349 20.49 57.99 -40.05
C SER A 349 20.38 59.16 -41.02
N HIS A 350 19.19 59.74 -41.17
CA HIS A 350 18.99 60.98 -41.93
C HIS A 350 19.75 62.14 -41.30
N VAL A 351 19.62 62.34 -39.99
CA VAL A 351 20.35 63.39 -39.25
C VAL A 351 21.87 63.21 -39.37
N VAL A 352 22.38 61.97 -39.25
CA VAL A 352 23.82 61.67 -39.41
C VAL A 352 24.28 61.96 -40.84
N ARG A 353 23.50 61.61 -41.86
CA ARG A 353 23.83 61.89 -43.26
C ARG A 353 23.89 63.39 -43.54
N ASP A 354 22.92 64.15 -43.03
CA ASP A 354 22.88 65.59 -43.20
C ASP A 354 24.05 66.25 -42.44
N SER A 355 24.34 65.79 -41.22
CA SER A 355 25.53 66.24 -40.45
C SER A 355 26.85 65.92 -41.17
N ALA A 356 26.95 64.75 -41.81
CA ALA A 356 28.13 64.39 -42.59
C ALA A 356 28.31 65.28 -43.83
N ALA A 357 27.20 65.70 -44.47
CA ALA A 357 27.23 66.67 -45.56
C ALA A 357 27.70 68.06 -45.09
N ASP A 358 27.18 68.54 -43.95
CA ASP A 358 27.61 69.79 -43.33
C ASP A 358 29.09 69.76 -42.92
N ILE A 359 29.55 68.68 -42.30
CA ILE A 359 30.95 68.48 -41.94
C ILE A 359 31.81 68.47 -43.21
N SER A 360 31.41 67.75 -44.26
CA SER A 360 32.16 67.73 -45.52
C SER A 360 32.30 69.13 -46.13
N GLY A 361 31.21 69.91 -46.13
CA GLY A 361 31.23 71.31 -46.56
C GLY A 361 32.16 72.19 -45.71
N ALA A 362 32.08 72.05 -44.38
CA ALA A 362 32.94 72.77 -43.44
C ALA A 362 34.43 72.39 -43.60
N THR A 363 34.74 71.11 -43.78
CA THR A 363 36.10 70.61 -44.02
C THR A 363 36.64 71.12 -45.36
N SER A 364 35.82 71.15 -46.42
CA SER A 364 36.23 71.73 -47.71
C SER A 364 36.56 73.22 -47.58
N ASN A 365 35.74 73.97 -46.85
CA ASN A 365 36.01 75.39 -46.57
C ASN A 365 37.29 75.58 -45.75
N LEU A 366 37.47 74.77 -44.69
CA LEU A 366 38.66 74.81 -43.85
C LEU A 366 39.91 74.49 -44.67
N SER A 367 39.89 73.44 -45.50
CA SER A 367 41.02 73.09 -46.39
C SER A 367 41.41 74.27 -47.28
N ARG A 368 40.43 74.92 -47.92
CA ARG A 368 40.67 76.08 -48.79
C ARG A 368 41.26 77.26 -48.01
N ARG A 369 40.79 77.49 -46.78
CA ARG A 369 41.36 78.51 -45.89
C ARG A 369 42.77 78.16 -45.44
N THR A 370 43.05 76.89 -45.13
CA THR A 370 44.38 76.42 -44.76
C THR A 370 45.36 76.57 -45.93
N GLU A 371 44.94 76.27 -47.16
CA GLU A 371 45.75 76.52 -48.37
C GLU A 371 46.04 78.03 -48.56
N GLN A 372 45.05 78.90 -48.43
CA GLN A 372 45.27 80.35 -48.49
C GLN A 372 46.19 80.85 -47.38
N GLN A 373 46.06 80.29 -46.17
CA GLN A 373 46.90 80.65 -45.03
C GLN A 373 48.33 80.14 -45.21
N ALA A 374 48.52 78.96 -45.81
CA ALA A 374 49.84 78.46 -46.19
C ALA A 374 50.49 79.36 -47.25
N ALA A 375 49.76 79.76 -48.29
CA ALA A 375 50.27 80.70 -49.30
C ALA A 375 50.65 82.05 -48.68
N SER A 376 49.82 82.58 -47.76
CA SER A 376 50.12 83.82 -47.05
C SER A 376 51.36 83.69 -46.15
N LEU A 377 51.58 82.51 -45.54
CA LEU A 377 52.76 82.21 -44.76
C LEU A 377 54.03 82.09 -45.63
N GLU A 378 53.92 81.50 -46.83
CA GLU A 378 55.03 81.48 -47.81
C GLU A 378 55.41 82.89 -48.25
N GLU A 379 54.42 83.75 -48.52
CA GLU A 379 54.67 85.16 -48.86
C GLU A 379 55.32 85.93 -47.69
N THR A 380 54.87 85.66 -46.46
CA THR A 380 55.48 86.23 -45.25
C THR A 380 56.92 85.76 -45.05
N ALA A 381 57.21 84.48 -45.33
CA ALA A 381 58.57 83.93 -45.25
C ALA A 381 59.50 84.56 -46.29
N ALA A 382 59.03 84.73 -47.53
CA ALA A 382 59.78 85.41 -48.57
C ALA A 382 60.07 86.89 -48.21
N ALA A 383 59.08 87.59 -47.65
CA ALA A 383 59.27 88.95 -47.16
C ALA A 383 60.27 89.01 -45.99
N LEU A 384 60.29 88.01 -45.11
CA LEU A 384 61.27 87.90 -44.03
C LEU A 384 62.70 87.64 -44.55
N ASP A 385 62.86 86.85 -45.61
CA ASP A 385 64.14 86.66 -46.28
C ASP A 385 64.66 87.97 -46.91
N GLU A 386 63.78 88.75 -47.53
CA GLU A 386 64.11 90.07 -48.09
C GLU A 386 64.50 91.08 -47.00
N ILE A 387 63.78 91.10 -45.87
CA ILE A 387 64.13 91.92 -44.71
C ILE A 387 65.50 91.51 -44.16
N THR A 388 65.75 90.20 -44.01
CA THR A 388 67.03 89.68 -43.51
C THR A 388 68.20 90.08 -44.41
N ALA A 389 68.02 89.99 -45.73
CA ALA A 389 68.99 90.45 -46.70
C ALA A 389 69.25 91.97 -46.59
N THR A 390 68.17 92.76 -46.45
CA THR A 390 68.26 94.22 -46.28
C THR A 390 68.99 94.61 -45.00
N VAL A 391 68.72 93.92 -43.89
CA VAL A 391 69.42 94.12 -42.60
C VAL A 391 70.90 93.77 -42.73
N LYS A 392 71.24 92.68 -43.42
CA LYS A 392 72.64 92.29 -43.67
C LYS A 392 73.37 93.37 -44.48
N THR A 393 72.78 93.84 -45.58
CA THR A 393 73.36 94.91 -46.40
C THR A 393 73.48 96.22 -45.61
N ALA A 394 72.49 96.58 -44.79
CA ALA A 394 72.57 97.76 -43.94
C ALA A 394 73.70 97.66 -42.91
N SER A 395 73.92 96.46 -42.33
CA SER A 395 75.04 96.20 -41.42
C SER A 395 76.41 96.28 -42.11
N GLU A 396 76.53 95.73 -43.32
CA GLU A 396 77.75 95.83 -44.15
C GLU A 396 78.06 97.30 -44.48
N ARG A 397 77.06 98.07 -44.94
CA ARG A 397 77.22 99.51 -45.19
C ARG A 397 77.58 100.32 -43.95
N ALA A 398 77.02 99.98 -42.79
CA ALA A 398 77.39 100.61 -41.53
C ALA A 398 78.85 100.31 -41.15
N ASN A 399 79.34 99.10 -41.47
CA ASN A 399 80.74 98.73 -41.26
C ASN A 399 81.69 99.47 -42.22
N GLU A 400 81.33 99.57 -43.50
CA GLU A 400 82.08 100.37 -44.50
C GLU A 400 82.14 101.84 -44.09
N ALA A 401 81.02 102.42 -43.67
CA ALA A 401 80.96 103.80 -43.18
C ALA A 401 81.86 104.00 -41.96
N ARG A 402 81.89 103.05 -41.01
CA ARG A 402 82.81 103.07 -39.86
C ARG A 402 84.27 103.09 -40.30
N THR A 403 84.65 102.27 -41.29
CA THR A 403 86.03 102.25 -41.83
C THR A 403 86.38 103.57 -42.51
N MET A 404 85.49 104.12 -43.35
CA MET A 404 85.69 105.43 -43.99
C MET A 404 85.86 106.55 -42.96
N VAL A 405 85.08 106.55 -41.88
CA VAL A 405 85.21 107.53 -40.79
C VAL A 405 86.55 107.38 -40.08
N ALA A 406 87.05 106.16 -39.88
CA ALA A 406 88.37 105.92 -39.29
C ALA A 406 89.50 106.44 -40.19
N GLU A 407 89.48 106.14 -41.50
CA GLU A 407 90.46 106.67 -42.47
C GLU A 407 90.41 108.21 -42.58
N THR A 408 89.21 108.78 -42.54
CA THR A 408 89.02 110.24 -42.55
C THR A 408 89.61 110.87 -41.29
N LYS A 409 89.42 110.25 -40.12
CA LYS A 409 90.02 110.71 -38.85
C LYS A 409 91.55 110.70 -38.90
N ASP A 410 92.15 109.62 -39.43
CA ASP A 410 93.61 109.51 -39.59
C ASP A 410 94.16 110.56 -40.57
N SER A 411 93.46 110.75 -41.70
CA SER A 411 93.81 111.78 -42.69
C SER A 411 93.73 113.18 -42.10
N ALA A 412 92.67 113.49 -41.36
CA ALA A 412 92.51 114.77 -40.65
C ALA A 412 93.61 114.98 -39.60
N GLY A 413 94.02 113.93 -38.88
CA GLY A 413 95.17 113.96 -37.96
C GLY A 413 96.46 114.35 -38.69
N ARG A 414 96.74 113.70 -39.83
CA ARG A 414 97.92 113.96 -40.66
C ARG A 414 97.91 115.36 -41.28
N SER A 415 96.75 115.84 -41.75
CA SER A 415 96.58 117.23 -42.17
C SER A 415 96.82 118.21 -41.03
N GLY A 416 96.39 117.89 -39.81
CA GLY A 416 96.69 118.67 -38.60
C GLY A 416 98.19 118.82 -38.34
N ASP A 417 98.97 117.75 -38.51
CA ASP A 417 100.42 117.79 -38.38
C ASP A 417 101.09 118.64 -39.48
N ILE A 418 100.62 118.54 -40.73
CA ILE A 418 101.11 119.37 -41.84
C ILE A 418 100.86 120.85 -41.57
N VAL A 419 99.64 121.21 -41.15
CA VAL A 419 99.29 122.59 -40.81
C VAL A 419 100.14 123.10 -39.65
N ARG A 420 100.38 122.28 -38.61
CA ARG A 420 101.25 122.65 -37.48
C ARG A 420 102.69 122.92 -37.94
N ASN A 421 103.25 122.05 -38.79
CA ASN A 421 104.58 122.26 -39.39
C ASN A 421 104.65 123.53 -40.26
N ALA A 422 103.58 123.84 -41.01
CA ALA A 422 103.52 125.06 -41.82
C ALA A 422 103.49 126.32 -40.95
N VAL A 423 102.75 126.30 -39.83
CA VAL A 423 102.75 127.39 -38.83
C VAL A 423 104.14 127.59 -38.22
N ASP A 424 104.83 126.52 -37.82
CA ASP A 424 106.20 126.60 -37.29
C ASP A 424 107.20 127.16 -38.31
N ALA A 425 107.08 126.76 -39.59
CA ALA A 425 107.90 127.29 -40.66
C ALA A 425 107.65 128.79 -40.90
N MET A 426 106.39 129.23 -40.84
CA MET A 426 106.04 130.65 -40.93
C MET A 426 106.61 131.45 -39.76
N GLY A 427 106.56 130.91 -38.54
CA GLY A 427 107.20 131.54 -37.37
C GLY A 427 108.72 131.72 -37.55
N ARG A 428 109.40 130.74 -38.14
CA ARG A 428 110.83 130.87 -38.49
C ARG A 428 111.09 131.95 -39.55
N ILE A 429 110.20 132.11 -40.54
CA ILE A 429 110.32 133.14 -41.58
C ILE A 429 110.11 134.53 -40.97
N GLU A 430 109.15 134.68 -40.04
CA GLU A 430 108.91 135.91 -39.28
C GLU A 430 110.17 136.32 -38.50
N ASP A 431 110.76 135.39 -37.75
CA ASP A 431 112.02 135.61 -37.01
C ASP A 431 113.17 136.05 -37.92
N SER A 432 113.30 135.41 -39.08
CA SER A 432 114.33 135.77 -40.06
C SER A 432 114.09 137.15 -40.67
N SER A 433 112.83 137.50 -40.95
CA SER A 433 112.46 138.81 -41.50
C SER A 433 112.70 139.93 -40.48
N SER A 434 112.44 139.69 -39.20
CA SER A 434 112.76 140.61 -38.10
C SER A 434 114.27 140.89 -38.01
N LYS A 435 115.10 139.84 -38.13
CA LYS A 435 116.57 139.98 -38.20
C LYS A 435 117.02 140.78 -39.41
N ILE A 436 116.43 140.54 -40.59
CA ILE A 436 116.72 141.34 -41.79
C ILE A 436 116.35 142.81 -41.55
N SER A 437 115.20 143.09 -40.93
CA SER A 437 114.79 144.46 -40.60
C SER A 437 115.79 145.15 -39.66
N GLN A 438 116.33 144.45 -38.66
CA GLN A 438 117.40 144.99 -37.81
C GLN A 438 118.67 145.31 -38.61
N ILE A 439 119.09 144.41 -39.50
CA ILE A 439 120.26 144.64 -40.36
C ILE A 439 120.04 145.87 -41.25
N ILE A 440 118.85 146.02 -41.85
CA ILE A 440 118.49 147.20 -42.65
C ILE A 440 118.60 148.48 -41.81
N SER A 441 118.08 148.49 -40.58
CA SER A 441 118.24 149.65 -39.67
C SER A 441 119.71 150.00 -39.40
N VAL A 442 120.57 148.98 -39.21
CA VAL A 442 122.02 149.22 -39.02
C VAL A 442 122.67 149.77 -40.29
N ILE A 443 122.28 149.26 -41.47
CA ILE A 443 122.79 149.77 -42.75
C ILE A 443 122.37 151.23 -42.96
N ASP A 444 121.11 151.58 -42.65
CA ASP A 444 120.60 152.94 -42.74
C ASP A 444 121.38 153.90 -41.82
N GLU A 445 121.70 153.46 -40.61
CA GLU A 445 122.50 154.20 -39.64
C GLU A 445 123.94 154.44 -40.15
N ILE A 446 124.57 153.44 -40.76
CA ILE A 446 125.89 153.55 -41.40
C ILE A 446 125.84 154.50 -42.60
N ALA A 447 124.81 154.39 -43.44
CA ALA A 447 124.63 155.24 -44.61
C ALA A 447 124.48 156.71 -44.19
N PHE A 448 123.71 156.98 -43.13
CA PHE A 448 123.52 158.32 -42.59
C PHE A 448 124.83 158.92 -42.06
N GLN A 449 125.63 158.14 -41.32
CA GLN A 449 126.95 158.58 -40.87
C GLN A 449 127.89 158.90 -42.05
N THR A 450 127.86 158.06 -43.08
CA THR A 450 128.66 158.25 -44.30
C THR A 450 128.25 159.53 -45.03
N ASN A 451 126.94 159.79 -45.12
CA ASN A 451 126.40 161.00 -45.73
C ASN A 451 126.75 162.28 -44.94
N LEU A 452 126.75 162.21 -43.60
CA LEU A 452 127.18 163.33 -42.74
C LEU A 452 128.68 163.63 -42.88
N LEU A 453 129.51 162.59 -42.98
CA LEU A 453 130.94 162.72 -43.30
C LEU A 453 131.15 163.40 -44.67
N ALA A 454 130.38 163.00 -45.68
CA ALA A 454 130.43 163.57 -47.01
C ALA A 454 129.95 165.04 -47.04
N LEU A 455 128.88 165.36 -46.29
CA LEU A 455 128.32 166.71 -46.23
C LEU A 455 129.22 167.69 -45.48
N ASN A 456 129.83 167.26 -44.36
CA ASN A 456 130.82 168.09 -43.67
C ASN A 456 132.02 168.38 -44.57
N ALA A 457 132.46 167.41 -45.38
CA ALA A 457 133.50 167.64 -46.37
C ALA A 457 133.05 168.66 -47.46
N GLY A 458 131.79 168.62 -47.89
CA GLY A 458 131.24 169.52 -48.91
C GLY A 458 130.97 170.95 -48.42
N VAL A 459 130.52 171.14 -47.18
CA VAL A 459 130.21 172.47 -46.62
C VAL A 459 131.49 173.26 -46.37
N GLU A 460 132.56 172.61 -45.89
CA GLU A 460 133.85 173.27 -45.74
C GLU A 460 134.43 173.68 -47.10
N ALA A 461 134.17 172.88 -48.15
CA ALA A 461 134.53 173.20 -49.53
C ALA A 461 133.75 174.40 -50.10
N ALA A 462 132.48 174.58 -49.74
CA ALA A 462 131.64 175.66 -50.27
C ALA A 462 131.90 177.03 -49.62
N ARG A 463 132.36 177.06 -48.36
CA ARG A 463 132.53 178.33 -47.63
C ARG A 463 133.85 179.03 -47.94
N ALA A 464 134.87 178.30 -48.40
CA ALA A 464 136.21 178.83 -48.62
C ALA A 464 136.41 179.54 -49.99
N GLY A 465 135.40 179.56 -50.86
CA GLY A 465 135.60 179.69 -52.30
C GLY A 465 135.83 181.06 -52.93
N GLU A 466 135.39 182.21 -52.42
CA GLU A 466 135.80 183.51 -53.01
C GLU A 466 135.93 184.64 -51.97
N ALA A 467 136.87 184.44 -51.04
CA ALA A 467 137.96 185.40 -50.84
C ALA A 467 139.09 185.21 -51.88
N GLY A 468 138.80 184.62 -53.03
CA GLY A 468 139.78 184.12 -53.99
C GLY A 468 139.16 182.93 -54.69
N ARG A 469 138.72 183.05 -55.95
CA ARG A 469 139.39 183.73 -57.06
C ARG A 469 140.88 183.47 -56.96
N GLY A 470 141.21 182.22 -56.79
CA GLY A 470 142.43 181.91 -56.09
C GLY A 470 142.43 180.45 -55.76
N PHE A 471 142.44 179.68 -56.84
CA PHE A 471 142.85 178.28 -56.86
C PHE A 471 141.79 177.35 -56.27
N ALA A 472 141.47 176.25 -56.91
CA ALA A 472 141.82 175.68 -58.20
C ALA A 472 140.88 174.47 -58.35
#